data_AF-A0A947N2R8-F1
#
_entry.id   AF-A0A947N2R8-F1
#
_cell.length_a   1.000
_cell.length_b   1.000
_cell.length_c   1.000
_cell.angle_alpha   90.00
_cell.angle_beta   90.00
_cell.angle_gamma   90.00
#
_symmetry.space_group_name_H-M   'P 1'
#
loop_
_entity.id
_entity.type
_entity.pdbx_description
1 polymer ?
#
loop_
_entity_poly.entity_id
_entity_poly.type
_entity_poly.pdbx_seq_one_letter_code
_entity_poly.pdbx_strand_id
1 'polypeptide(L)'
;GDPACGPNCERCRRFVELWNLVFMEYNRKIDGSYEKLPQRNVDTGIGFERLVALLENKDSAYETDLLLPIIEKLAEISGRNYKDDKKEFRIIADHIRGSVFLISDGVLPSNVGEGYILRRILRRAIRYGKLLDLPQNFLIPLAQKVIENYQDVYHEVKSKENDILTIIQREEGKFEKTLEKGMGVLKRIYGKIIGGVDPEDLPKRMVIRDNTIRVDGQEVFRIYETYGFPPELSQEIMTEWGLRFDDQTMKECKEAFKKHQEVSRAGAEKKFGGIGKEANYTTVKLHTATHLLHQALREVLGSHIRQMGSDITAERLRFDFSHSQKMTEEEIKKIEDLVNQKIKEDLEVKKEEMTYQKALDIRALAFFKERYPQEVTVYSVNSFSKEICAGPHAKRTSELGSFKIIKEESSGAGVRRIRAILE
;
A
#
# COMPACT_ATOMS: atom_id res chain seq x y z
N GLY A 1 7.44 -47.21 7.17
CA GLY A 1 7.22 -45.78 6.85
C GLY A 1 8.56 -45.11 6.71
N ASP A 2 8.68 -44.14 5.80
CA ASP A 2 9.92 -43.35 5.63
C ASP A 2 10.28 -42.65 6.96
N PRO A 3 11.47 -42.89 7.55
CA PRO A 3 11.92 -42.22 8.77
C PRO A 3 11.99 -40.69 8.65
N ALA A 4 12.06 -40.15 7.42
CA ALA A 4 12.04 -38.71 7.15
C ALA A 4 10.62 -38.11 7.10
N CYS A 5 9.59 -38.91 7.36
CA CYS A 5 8.20 -38.46 7.44
C CYS A 5 7.92 -37.85 8.83
N GLY A 6 8.02 -36.52 8.93
CA GLY A 6 7.69 -35.74 10.12
C GLY A 6 7.06 -34.38 9.79
N PRO A 7 6.82 -33.50 10.80
CA PRO A 7 6.16 -32.21 10.64
C PRO A 7 6.76 -31.29 9.56
N ASN A 8 8.06 -31.42 9.28
CA ASN A 8 8.78 -30.65 8.25
C ASN A 8 9.03 -31.45 6.95
N CYS A 9 8.28 -32.54 6.72
CA CYS A 9 8.43 -33.34 5.52
C CYS A 9 7.80 -32.61 4.31
N GLU A 10 8.63 -32.02 3.47
CA GLU A 10 8.22 -31.30 2.25
C GLU A 10 7.43 -32.17 1.27
N ARG A 11 7.55 -33.50 1.38
CA ARG A 11 6.99 -34.47 0.43
C ARG A 11 5.57 -34.91 0.74
N CYS A 12 5.20 -35.09 2.01
CA CYS A 12 3.95 -35.81 2.35
C CYS A 12 2.79 -34.92 2.82
N ARG A 13 3.04 -33.65 3.22
CA ARG A 13 2.02 -32.71 3.73
C ARG A 13 1.05 -33.29 4.77
N ARG A 14 1.46 -34.36 5.47
CA ARG A 14 0.64 -35.10 6.43
C ARG A 14 0.38 -34.30 7.71
N PHE A 15 1.25 -33.35 8.02
CA PHE A 15 1.20 -32.57 9.24
C PHE A 15 0.88 -31.12 8.90
N VAL A 16 0.07 -30.49 9.75
CA VAL A 16 -0.25 -29.07 9.70
C VAL A 16 0.19 -28.46 11.02
N GLU A 17 1.01 -27.43 10.95
CA GLU A 17 1.38 -26.63 12.11
C GLU A 17 0.14 -25.89 12.62
N LEU A 18 -0.21 -26.06 13.90
CA LEU A 18 -1.31 -25.31 14.53
C LEU A 18 -0.80 -24.18 15.42
N TRP A 19 0.30 -24.42 16.13
CA TRP A 19 0.81 -23.53 17.16
C TRP A 19 2.34 -23.59 17.18
N ASN A 20 2.98 -22.43 17.15
CA ASN A 20 4.41 -22.25 17.38
C ASN A 20 4.68 -21.57 18.73
N LEU A 21 5.66 -22.09 19.49
CA LEU A 21 6.16 -21.52 20.75
C LEU A 21 7.65 -21.20 20.58
N VAL A 22 7.97 -19.92 20.47
CA VAL A 22 9.32 -19.40 20.26
C VAL A 22 9.86 -18.86 21.58
N PHE A 23 10.90 -19.50 22.09
CA PHE A 23 11.62 -19.05 23.29
C PHE A 23 12.73 -18.09 22.86
N MET A 24 12.47 -16.79 22.92
CA MET A 24 13.43 -15.77 22.49
C MET A 24 14.53 -15.60 23.54
N GLU A 25 15.74 -16.03 23.19
CA GLU A 25 16.89 -16.04 24.10
C GLU A 25 18.04 -15.13 23.70
N TYR A 26 18.15 -14.74 22.42
CA TYR A 26 19.34 -14.06 21.89
C TYR A 26 18.99 -12.85 21.02
N ASN A 27 19.81 -11.80 21.14
CA ASN A 27 19.91 -10.72 20.18
C ASN A 27 20.98 -11.07 19.13
N ARG A 28 20.65 -10.90 17.85
CA ARG A 28 21.64 -10.97 16.77
C ARG A 28 22.30 -9.60 16.59
N LYS A 29 23.62 -9.54 16.76
CA LYS A 29 24.44 -8.34 16.54
C LYS A 29 24.66 -8.09 15.04
N ILE A 30 25.10 -6.87 14.72
CA ILE A 30 25.40 -6.44 13.34
C ILE A 30 26.51 -7.29 12.70
N ASP A 31 27.48 -7.73 13.49
CA ASP A 31 28.57 -8.62 13.06
C ASP A 31 28.12 -10.09 12.88
N GLY A 32 26.85 -10.40 13.15
CA GLY A 32 26.27 -11.73 13.04
C GLY A 32 26.42 -12.60 14.29
N SER A 33 27.11 -12.12 15.34
CA SER A 33 27.20 -12.82 16.62
C SER A 33 25.88 -12.76 17.39
N TYR A 34 25.71 -13.66 18.37
CA TYR A 34 24.54 -13.70 19.23
C TYR A 34 24.93 -13.37 20.67
N GLU A 35 24.20 -12.46 21.29
CA GLU A 35 24.30 -12.18 22.72
C GLU A 35 22.98 -12.57 23.41
N LYS A 36 23.02 -12.92 24.69
CA LYS A 36 21.78 -13.21 25.43
C LYS A 36 20.92 -11.97 25.59
N LEU A 37 19.62 -12.15 25.43
CA LEU A 37 18.64 -11.12 25.74
C LEU A 37 18.66 -10.81 27.25
N PRO A 38 18.64 -9.52 27.64
CA PRO A 38 18.53 -9.14 29.05
C PRO A 38 17.19 -9.57 29.66
N GLN A 39 16.12 -9.63 28.86
CA GLN A 39 14.83 -10.21 29.22
C GLN A 39 14.43 -11.25 28.18
N ARG A 40 14.23 -12.49 28.63
CA ARG A 40 13.74 -13.59 27.78
C ARG A 40 12.22 -13.57 27.76
N ASN A 41 11.64 -13.78 26.60
CA ASN A 41 10.19 -13.81 26.42
C ASN A 41 9.80 -15.07 25.65
N VAL A 42 8.57 -15.52 25.87
CA VAL A 42 7.95 -16.55 25.05
C VAL A 42 7.05 -15.83 24.05
N ASP A 43 7.41 -15.92 22.77
CA ASP A 43 6.55 -15.50 21.66
C ASP A 43 5.77 -16.70 21.18
N THR A 44 4.46 -16.55 21.05
CA THR A 44 3.55 -17.65 20.80
C THR A 44 2.55 -17.24 19.73
N GLY A 45 2.41 -18.08 18.70
CA GLY A 45 1.49 -17.85 17.60
C GLY A 45 0.66 -19.09 17.33
N ILE A 46 -0.66 -18.97 17.49
CA ILE A 46 -1.62 -20.01 17.09
C ILE A 46 -2.33 -19.57 15.81
N GLY A 47 -2.42 -20.46 14.82
CA GLY A 47 -3.11 -20.19 13.57
C GLY A 47 -4.62 -20.31 13.75
N PHE A 48 -5.30 -19.20 14.02
CA PHE A 48 -6.74 -19.17 14.30
C PHE A 48 -7.56 -19.88 13.21
N GLU A 49 -7.33 -19.58 11.93
CA GLU A 49 -8.06 -20.23 10.82
C GLU A 49 -7.84 -21.74 10.75
N ARG A 50 -6.64 -22.22 11.12
CA ARG A 50 -6.35 -23.66 11.15
C ARG A 50 -7.04 -24.32 12.35
N LEU A 51 -7.09 -23.62 13.49
CA LEU A 51 -7.82 -24.06 14.67
C LEU A 51 -9.32 -24.17 14.38
N VAL A 52 -9.93 -23.15 13.75
CA VAL A 52 -11.35 -23.18 13.37
C VAL A 52 -11.64 -24.33 12.40
N ALA A 53 -10.79 -24.54 11.39
CA ALA A 53 -10.96 -25.68 10.47
C ALA A 53 -10.96 -27.03 11.21
N LEU A 54 -10.11 -27.19 12.22
CA LEU A 54 -10.08 -28.39 13.05
C LEU A 54 -11.35 -28.51 13.92
N LEU A 55 -11.80 -27.43 14.55
CA LEU A 55 -13.00 -27.42 15.40
C LEU A 55 -14.28 -27.70 14.61
N GLU A 56 -14.36 -27.22 13.37
CA GLU A 56 -15.48 -27.44 12.47
C GLU A 56 -15.39 -28.74 11.65
N ASN A 57 -14.34 -29.55 11.88
CA ASN A 57 -14.08 -30.79 11.16
C ASN A 57 -14.02 -30.58 9.63
N LYS A 58 -13.23 -29.58 9.19
CA LYS A 58 -13.00 -29.20 7.79
C LYS A 58 -11.57 -29.51 7.36
N ASP A 59 -11.38 -29.79 6.07
CA ASP A 59 -10.06 -30.10 5.51
C ASP A 59 -9.21 -28.83 5.29
N SER A 60 -9.83 -27.64 5.28
CA SER A 60 -9.10 -26.39 5.17
C SER A 60 -9.87 -25.20 5.73
N ALA A 61 -9.15 -24.15 6.11
CA ALA A 61 -9.70 -22.85 6.51
C ALA A 61 -10.72 -22.27 5.50
N TYR A 62 -10.57 -22.57 4.22
CA TYR A 62 -11.47 -22.08 3.17
C TYR A 62 -12.87 -22.70 3.21
N GLU A 63 -13.06 -23.75 4.00
CA GLU A 63 -14.34 -24.46 4.13
C GLU A 63 -15.04 -24.13 5.46
N THR A 64 -14.49 -23.16 6.19
CA THR A 64 -15.02 -22.65 7.47
C THR A 64 -15.89 -21.43 7.26
N ASP A 65 -16.66 -21.06 8.28
CA ASP A 65 -17.48 -19.83 8.29
C ASP A 65 -16.68 -18.53 8.01
N LEU A 66 -15.37 -18.55 8.24
CA LEU A 66 -14.47 -17.41 7.99
C LEU A 66 -14.32 -17.05 6.50
N LEU A 67 -14.37 -18.04 5.60
CA LEU A 67 -14.02 -17.89 4.18
C LEU A 67 -15.03 -18.52 3.23
N LEU A 68 -15.78 -19.54 3.66
CA LEU A 68 -16.78 -20.23 2.84
C LEU A 68 -17.83 -19.26 2.28
N PRO A 69 -18.38 -18.26 3.04
CA PRO A 69 -19.36 -17.33 2.47
C PRO A 69 -18.82 -16.50 1.29
N ILE A 70 -17.52 -16.20 1.28
CA ILE A 70 -16.87 -15.48 0.19
C ILE A 70 -16.72 -16.41 -1.04
N ILE A 71 -16.36 -17.67 -0.80
CA ILE A 71 -16.25 -18.70 -1.84
C ILE A 71 -17.60 -19.00 -2.49
N GLU A 72 -18.66 -19.11 -1.70
CA GLU A 72 -20.03 -19.30 -2.18
C GLU A 72 -20.48 -18.09 -3.01
N LYS A 73 -20.19 -16.87 -2.55
CA LYS A 73 -20.50 -15.67 -3.33
C LYS A 73 -19.73 -15.62 -4.65
N LEU A 74 -18.48 -16.06 -4.66
CA LEU A 74 -17.68 -16.18 -5.88
C LEU A 74 -18.23 -17.26 -6.82
N ALA A 75 -18.72 -18.38 -6.29
CA ALA A 75 -19.37 -19.44 -7.08
C ALA A 75 -20.64 -18.92 -7.76
N GLU A 76 -21.46 -18.15 -7.02
CA GLU A 76 -22.65 -17.49 -7.54
C GLU A 76 -22.33 -16.54 -8.69
N ILE A 77 -21.31 -15.68 -8.54
CA ILE A 77 -20.94 -14.68 -9.55
C ILE A 77 -20.32 -15.36 -10.79
N SER A 78 -19.48 -16.39 -10.60
CA SER A 78 -18.79 -17.07 -11.69
C SER A 78 -19.63 -18.10 -12.44
N GLY A 79 -20.67 -18.65 -11.79
CA GLY A 79 -21.35 -19.86 -12.27
C GLY A 79 -20.46 -21.11 -12.26
N ARG A 80 -19.29 -21.07 -11.59
CA ARG A 80 -18.31 -22.16 -11.54
C ARG A 80 -18.34 -22.89 -10.21
N ASN A 81 -17.89 -24.15 -10.23
CA ASN A 81 -17.81 -24.97 -9.03
C ASN A 81 -16.45 -24.79 -8.34
N TYR A 82 -16.49 -24.46 -7.04
CA TYR A 82 -15.29 -24.35 -6.22
C TYR A 82 -14.37 -25.59 -6.30
N LYS A 83 -14.93 -26.80 -6.41
CA LYS A 83 -14.13 -28.03 -6.45
C LYS A 83 -13.24 -28.14 -7.69
N ASP A 84 -13.67 -27.53 -8.80
CA ASP A 84 -12.97 -27.60 -10.08
C ASP A 84 -11.89 -26.51 -10.19
N ASP A 85 -12.13 -25.34 -9.58
CA ASP A 85 -11.26 -24.16 -9.63
C ASP A 85 -10.75 -23.76 -8.22
N LYS A 86 -10.40 -24.76 -7.39
CA LYS A 86 -10.03 -24.53 -5.97
C LYS A 86 -8.93 -23.48 -5.81
N LYS A 87 -7.94 -23.44 -6.71
CA LYS A 87 -6.78 -22.53 -6.59
C LYS A 87 -7.23 -21.08 -6.79
N GLU A 88 -7.96 -20.83 -7.86
CA GLU A 88 -8.47 -19.53 -8.29
C GLU A 88 -9.38 -18.94 -7.20
N PHE A 89 -10.34 -19.74 -6.73
CA PHE A 89 -11.28 -19.35 -5.68
C PHE A 89 -10.59 -18.99 -4.37
N ARG A 90 -9.64 -19.83 -3.92
CA ARG A 90 -8.90 -19.59 -2.67
C ARG A 90 -8.07 -18.32 -2.74
N ILE A 91 -7.39 -18.09 -3.87
CA ILE A 91 -6.58 -16.89 -4.05
C ILE A 91 -7.44 -15.63 -4.04
N ILE A 92 -8.57 -15.63 -4.76
CA ILE A 92 -9.48 -14.48 -4.79
C ILE A 92 -10.06 -14.21 -3.39
N ALA A 93 -10.57 -15.24 -2.71
CA ALA A 93 -11.20 -15.10 -1.40
C ALA A 93 -10.23 -14.62 -0.31
N ASP A 94 -9.02 -15.17 -0.27
CA ASP A 94 -7.99 -14.74 0.68
C ASP A 94 -7.52 -13.31 0.41
N HIS A 95 -7.26 -12.99 -0.86
CA HIS A 95 -6.72 -11.69 -1.21
C HIS A 95 -7.74 -10.57 -1.08
N ILE A 96 -9.03 -10.81 -1.35
CA ILE A 96 -10.07 -9.79 -1.09
C ILE A 96 -10.23 -9.55 0.40
N ARG A 97 -10.22 -10.62 1.23
CA ARG A 97 -10.23 -10.49 2.70
C ARG A 97 -9.07 -9.64 3.20
N GLY A 98 -7.84 -9.99 2.82
CA GLY A 98 -6.64 -9.22 3.20
C GLY A 98 -6.67 -7.77 2.71
N SER A 99 -7.21 -7.52 1.51
CA SER A 99 -7.31 -6.17 0.94
C SER A 99 -8.28 -5.29 1.71
N VAL A 100 -9.44 -5.83 2.11
CA VAL A 100 -10.43 -5.10 2.93
C VAL A 100 -9.82 -4.66 4.26
N PHE A 101 -9.12 -5.54 4.96
CA PHE A 101 -8.46 -5.20 6.22
C PHE A 101 -7.36 -4.16 6.05
N LEU A 102 -6.46 -4.33 5.08
CA LEU A 102 -5.40 -3.34 4.80
C LEU A 102 -5.97 -1.95 4.51
N ILE A 103 -7.03 -1.87 3.68
CA ILE A 103 -7.65 -0.58 3.37
C ILE A 103 -8.36 -0.01 4.60
N SER A 104 -9.00 -0.86 5.41
CA SER A 104 -9.62 -0.44 6.67
C SER A 104 -8.60 0.13 7.66
N ASP A 105 -7.35 -0.32 7.63
CA ASP A 105 -6.25 0.25 8.42
C ASP A 105 -5.66 1.54 7.83
N GLY A 106 -6.11 1.95 6.64
CA GLY A 106 -5.70 3.19 5.98
C GLY A 106 -4.62 3.00 4.91
N VAL A 107 -4.27 1.76 4.57
CA VAL A 107 -3.34 1.47 3.48
C VAL A 107 -3.98 1.78 2.14
N LEU A 108 -3.31 2.58 1.32
CA LEU A 108 -3.76 2.94 -0.04
C LEU A 108 -2.86 2.29 -1.11
N PRO A 109 -3.40 1.84 -2.27
CA PRO A 109 -2.61 1.24 -3.34
C PRO A 109 -1.49 2.17 -3.85
N SER A 110 -0.23 1.76 -3.68
CA SER A 110 0.96 2.57 -4.00
C SER A 110 2.04 1.75 -4.74
N ASN A 111 3.12 2.41 -5.18
CA ASN A 111 4.28 1.73 -5.80
C ASN A 111 5.33 1.27 -4.77
N VAL A 112 5.15 1.60 -3.49
CA VAL A 112 6.14 1.38 -2.43
C VAL A 112 5.50 0.91 -1.12
N GLY A 113 6.30 0.23 -0.28
CA GLY A 113 5.89 -0.17 1.07
C GLY A 113 4.63 -1.05 1.12
N GLU A 114 3.83 -0.87 2.15
CA GLU A 114 2.54 -1.54 2.36
C GLU A 114 1.54 -1.34 1.21
N GLY A 115 1.50 -0.13 0.63
CA GLY A 115 0.61 0.17 -0.50
C GLY A 115 0.96 -0.64 -1.75
N TYR A 116 2.23 -1.03 -1.93
CA TYR A 116 2.63 -1.95 -2.98
C TYR A 116 2.15 -3.37 -2.72
N ILE A 117 2.17 -3.82 -1.46
CA ILE A 117 1.65 -5.14 -1.09
C ILE A 117 0.14 -5.22 -1.35
N LEU A 118 -0.63 -4.22 -0.89
CA LEU A 118 -2.07 -4.13 -1.18
C LEU A 118 -2.35 -4.20 -2.68
N ARG A 119 -1.61 -3.39 -3.46
CA ARG A 119 -1.71 -3.41 -4.91
C ARG A 119 -1.40 -4.78 -5.50
N ARG A 120 -0.36 -5.46 -5.02
CA ARG A 120 0.05 -6.78 -5.52
C ARG A 120 -1.04 -7.83 -5.28
N ILE A 121 -1.62 -7.89 -4.08
CA ILE A 121 -2.66 -8.90 -3.76
C ILE A 121 -3.97 -8.63 -4.52
N LEU A 122 -4.40 -7.35 -4.64
CA LEU A 122 -5.57 -6.97 -5.44
C LEU A 122 -5.39 -7.37 -6.90
N ARG A 123 -4.26 -7.03 -7.50
CA ARG A 123 -3.96 -7.35 -8.91
C ARG A 123 -3.90 -8.84 -9.18
N ARG A 124 -3.38 -9.60 -8.22
CA ARG A 124 -3.39 -11.07 -8.31
C ARG A 124 -4.83 -11.60 -8.26
N ALA A 125 -5.69 -11.09 -7.38
CA ALA A 125 -7.12 -11.46 -7.36
C ALA A 125 -7.83 -11.10 -8.68
N ILE A 126 -7.60 -9.89 -9.22
CA ILE A 126 -8.18 -9.45 -10.50
C ILE A 126 -7.75 -10.37 -11.65
N ARG A 127 -6.46 -10.75 -11.69
CA ARG A 127 -5.92 -11.67 -12.71
C ARG A 127 -6.59 -13.04 -12.64
N TYR A 128 -6.78 -13.59 -11.45
CA TYR A 128 -7.50 -14.85 -11.28
C TYR A 128 -8.99 -14.72 -11.59
N GLY A 129 -9.59 -13.55 -11.34
CA GLY A 129 -10.96 -13.27 -11.77
C GLY A 129 -11.12 -13.33 -13.29
N LYS A 130 -10.14 -12.81 -14.05
CA LYS A 130 -10.14 -12.93 -15.52
C LYS A 130 -9.99 -14.37 -16.01
N LEU A 131 -9.25 -15.22 -15.31
CA LEU A 131 -9.16 -16.66 -15.64
C LEU A 131 -10.47 -17.41 -15.42
N LEU A 132 -11.34 -16.88 -14.55
CA LEU A 132 -12.68 -17.40 -14.28
C LEU A 132 -13.77 -16.68 -15.09
N ASP A 133 -13.39 -15.84 -16.06
CA ASP A 133 -14.30 -15.05 -16.90
C ASP A 133 -15.26 -14.15 -16.10
N LEU A 134 -14.80 -13.66 -14.93
CA LEU A 134 -15.62 -12.83 -14.05
C LEU A 134 -15.90 -11.44 -14.66
N PRO A 135 -17.10 -10.89 -14.40
CA PRO A 135 -17.47 -9.56 -14.86
C PRO A 135 -16.64 -8.46 -14.17
N GLN A 136 -16.63 -7.27 -14.75
CA GLN A 136 -16.02 -6.11 -14.12
C GLN A 136 -16.70 -5.80 -12.77
N ASN A 137 -15.92 -5.34 -11.80
CA ASN A 137 -16.33 -5.02 -10.43
C ASN A 137 -16.76 -6.24 -9.61
N PHE A 138 -16.34 -7.46 -9.98
CA PHE A 138 -16.68 -8.67 -9.22
C PHE A 138 -16.12 -8.65 -7.79
N LEU A 139 -15.06 -7.88 -7.53
CA LEU A 139 -14.49 -7.75 -6.18
C LEU A 139 -15.39 -6.98 -5.23
N ILE A 140 -16.30 -6.14 -5.71
CA ILE A 140 -17.21 -5.33 -4.89
C ILE A 140 -18.17 -6.19 -4.06
N PRO A 141 -18.99 -7.09 -4.65
CA PRO A 141 -19.85 -7.96 -3.87
C PRO A 141 -19.07 -8.91 -2.94
N LEU A 142 -17.84 -9.28 -3.31
CA LEU A 142 -16.97 -10.08 -2.42
C LEU A 142 -16.47 -9.27 -1.23
N ALA A 143 -16.01 -8.03 -1.45
CA ALA A 143 -15.60 -7.12 -0.38
C ALA A 143 -16.75 -6.81 0.57
N GLN A 144 -17.96 -6.60 0.04
CA GLN A 144 -19.17 -6.46 0.86
C GLN A 144 -19.40 -7.69 1.74
N LYS A 145 -19.25 -8.90 1.18
CA LYS A 145 -19.36 -10.13 1.98
C LYS A 145 -18.29 -10.22 3.08
N VAL A 146 -17.06 -9.76 2.83
CA VAL A 146 -16.05 -9.64 3.89
C VAL A 146 -16.51 -8.65 4.96
N ILE A 147 -16.98 -7.46 4.57
CA ILE A 147 -17.44 -6.44 5.53
C ILE A 147 -18.59 -7.00 6.38
N GLU A 148 -19.54 -7.69 5.76
CA GLU A 148 -20.65 -8.36 6.45
C GLU A 148 -20.17 -9.37 7.50
N ASN A 149 -19.17 -10.20 7.15
CA ASN A 149 -18.65 -11.23 8.04
C ASN A 149 -17.90 -10.67 9.26
N TYR A 150 -17.31 -9.47 9.17
CA TYR A 150 -16.39 -8.95 10.19
C TYR A 150 -16.88 -7.66 10.88
N GLN A 151 -17.96 -7.01 10.42
CA GLN A 151 -18.45 -5.72 10.94
C GLN A 151 -18.76 -5.68 12.44
N ASP A 152 -19.19 -6.81 13.01
CA ASP A 152 -19.59 -6.89 14.42
C ASP A 152 -18.39 -6.89 15.37
N VAL A 153 -17.22 -7.34 14.89
CA VAL A 153 -15.98 -7.41 15.66
C VAL A 153 -15.04 -6.25 15.30
N TYR A 154 -14.97 -5.89 14.02
CA TYR A 154 -14.10 -4.86 13.46
C TYR A 154 -14.94 -3.70 12.89
N HIS A 155 -15.42 -2.83 13.77
CA HIS A 155 -16.30 -1.71 13.39
C HIS A 155 -15.67 -0.76 12.36
N GLU A 156 -14.34 -0.66 12.34
CA GLU A 156 -13.56 0.10 11.36
C GLU A 156 -13.82 -0.35 9.93
N VAL A 157 -13.99 -1.66 9.71
CA VAL A 157 -14.28 -2.25 8.39
C VAL A 157 -15.64 -1.76 7.87
N LYS A 158 -16.65 -1.69 8.74
CA LYS A 158 -17.97 -1.14 8.39
C LYS A 158 -17.94 0.38 8.22
N SER A 159 -17.31 1.10 9.15
CA SER A 159 -17.25 2.57 9.13
C SER A 159 -16.58 3.14 7.87
N LYS A 160 -15.67 2.37 7.26
CA LYS A 160 -14.90 2.74 6.06
C LYS A 160 -15.39 2.01 4.80
N GLU A 161 -16.57 1.40 4.81
CA GLU A 161 -17.10 0.60 3.69
C GLU A 161 -17.03 1.35 2.35
N ASN A 162 -17.53 2.58 2.30
CA ASN A 162 -17.53 3.38 1.06
C ASN A 162 -16.12 3.62 0.51
N ASP A 163 -15.15 3.91 1.40
CA ASP A 163 -13.75 4.11 1.01
C ASP A 163 -13.14 2.81 0.50
N ILE A 164 -13.37 1.70 1.20
CA ILE A 164 -12.90 0.36 0.84
C ILE A 164 -13.39 -0.01 -0.56
N LEU A 165 -14.70 0.07 -0.80
CA LEU A 165 -15.31 -0.29 -2.08
C LEU A 165 -14.81 0.63 -3.21
N THR A 166 -14.70 1.93 -2.96
CA THR A 166 -14.20 2.90 -3.95
C THR A 166 -12.75 2.62 -4.34
N ILE A 167 -11.89 2.31 -3.36
CA ILE A 167 -10.47 2.01 -3.60
C ILE A 167 -10.32 0.73 -4.41
N ILE A 168 -11.05 -0.33 -4.03
CA ILE A 168 -11.04 -1.61 -4.75
C ILE A 168 -11.52 -1.42 -6.19
N GLN A 169 -12.67 -0.76 -6.38
CA GLN A 169 -13.24 -0.49 -7.70
C GLN A 169 -12.26 0.26 -8.60
N ARG A 170 -11.62 1.31 -8.06
CA ARG A 170 -10.66 2.13 -8.81
C ARG A 170 -9.44 1.32 -9.22
N GLU A 171 -8.91 0.50 -8.31
CA GLU A 171 -7.73 -0.33 -8.61
C GLU A 171 -8.06 -1.43 -9.61
N GLU A 172 -9.25 -2.04 -9.52
CA GLU A 172 -9.75 -3.01 -10.49
C GLU A 172 -9.83 -2.41 -11.89
N GLY A 173 -10.59 -1.33 -12.08
CA GLY A 173 -10.74 -0.70 -13.40
C GLY A 173 -9.42 -0.14 -13.96
N LYS A 174 -8.48 0.27 -13.09
CA LYS A 174 -7.14 0.69 -13.52
C LYS A 174 -6.31 -0.50 -13.98
N PHE A 175 -6.33 -1.60 -13.23
CA PHE A 175 -5.48 -2.74 -13.51
C PHE A 175 -5.98 -3.58 -14.66
N GLU A 176 -7.30 -3.69 -14.92
CA GLU A 176 -7.82 -4.40 -16.10
C GLU A 176 -7.15 -3.91 -17.40
N LYS A 177 -7.05 -2.59 -17.57
CA LYS A 177 -6.36 -1.97 -18.73
C LYS A 177 -4.87 -2.27 -18.78
N THR A 178 -4.23 -2.37 -17.62
CA THR A 178 -2.81 -2.74 -17.49
C THR A 178 -2.60 -4.22 -17.78
N LEU A 179 -3.52 -5.07 -17.34
CA LEU A 179 -3.43 -6.53 -17.44
C LEU A 179 -3.45 -6.95 -18.90
N GLU A 180 -4.38 -6.45 -19.70
CA GLU A 180 -4.44 -6.74 -21.15
C GLU A 180 -3.12 -6.41 -21.87
N LYS A 181 -2.58 -5.22 -21.61
CA LYS A 181 -1.30 -4.78 -22.18
C LYS A 181 -0.13 -5.65 -21.70
N GLY A 182 -0.09 -5.94 -20.40
CA GLY A 182 0.95 -6.77 -19.80
C GLY A 182 0.95 -8.20 -20.33
N MET A 183 -0.24 -8.81 -20.46
CA MET A 183 -0.41 -10.13 -21.07
C MET A 183 0.09 -10.16 -22.50
N GLY A 184 -0.22 -9.15 -23.32
CA GLY A 184 0.30 -9.05 -24.69
C GLY A 184 1.83 -8.96 -24.76
N VAL A 185 2.47 -8.23 -23.83
CA VAL A 185 3.94 -8.18 -23.74
C VAL A 185 4.51 -9.52 -23.28
N LEU A 186 3.91 -10.17 -22.28
CA LEU A 186 4.34 -11.48 -21.80
C LEU A 186 4.23 -12.54 -22.90
N LYS A 187 3.13 -12.58 -23.66
CA LYS A 187 2.97 -13.46 -24.83
C LYS A 187 4.07 -13.23 -25.88
N ARG A 188 4.45 -11.97 -26.12
CA ARG A 188 5.54 -11.64 -27.05
C ARG A 188 6.89 -12.13 -26.54
N ILE A 189 7.20 -11.94 -25.25
CA ILE A 189 8.42 -12.45 -24.62
C ILE A 189 8.43 -13.98 -24.73
N TYR A 190 7.32 -14.62 -24.40
CA TYR A 190 7.15 -16.06 -24.51
C TYR A 190 7.41 -16.57 -25.94
N GLY A 191 6.78 -15.96 -26.94
CA GLY A 191 6.97 -16.29 -28.36
C GLY A 191 8.41 -16.10 -28.84
N LYS A 192 9.13 -15.07 -28.38
CA LYS A 192 10.56 -14.90 -28.69
C LYS A 192 11.41 -16.07 -28.16
N ILE A 193 11.05 -16.60 -26.98
CA ILE A 193 11.78 -17.66 -26.31
C ILE A 193 11.46 -19.04 -26.92
N ILE A 194 10.19 -19.29 -27.24
CA ILE A 194 9.68 -20.61 -27.67
C ILE A 194 9.47 -20.71 -29.19
N GLY A 195 9.84 -19.69 -29.96
CA GLY A 195 9.83 -19.75 -31.43
C GLY A 195 8.47 -19.48 -32.07
N GLY A 196 7.68 -18.56 -31.51
CA GLY A 196 6.43 -18.06 -32.10
C GLY A 196 5.16 -18.83 -31.71
N VAL A 197 5.27 -19.78 -30.78
CA VAL A 197 4.11 -20.52 -30.23
C VAL A 197 3.36 -19.65 -29.22
N ASP A 198 2.03 -19.56 -29.34
CA ASP A 198 1.20 -18.93 -28.30
C ASP A 198 1.15 -19.87 -27.08
N PRO A 199 1.39 -19.37 -25.86
CA PRO A 199 1.31 -20.20 -24.66
C PRO A 199 -0.05 -20.87 -24.44
N GLU A 200 -1.13 -20.35 -25.02
CA GLU A 200 -2.46 -20.96 -24.96
C GLU A 200 -2.59 -22.24 -25.79
N ASP A 201 -1.75 -22.41 -26.81
CA ASP A 201 -1.73 -23.62 -27.65
C ASP A 201 -0.97 -24.78 -26.97
N LEU A 202 -0.33 -24.53 -25.84
CA LEU A 202 0.46 -25.52 -25.13
C LEU A 202 -0.36 -26.35 -24.14
N PRO A 203 0.01 -27.62 -23.93
CA PRO A 203 -0.63 -28.43 -22.91
C PRO A 203 -0.52 -27.77 -21.53
N LYS A 204 -1.65 -27.66 -20.82
CA LYS A 204 -1.66 -27.23 -19.41
C LYS A 204 -0.71 -28.14 -18.62
N ARG A 205 0.35 -27.57 -18.03
CA ARG A 205 1.44 -28.22 -17.25
C ARG A 205 2.63 -28.76 -18.05
N MET A 206 2.84 -28.34 -19.30
CA MET A 206 4.14 -28.57 -19.94
C MET A 206 5.24 -27.88 -19.12
N VAL A 207 6.32 -28.60 -18.81
CA VAL A 207 7.52 -28.03 -18.19
C VAL A 207 8.61 -28.04 -19.25
N ILE A 208 9.06 -26.87 -19.66
CA ILE A 208 10.19 -26.74 -20.57
C ILE A 208 11.44 -27.07 -19.75
N ARG A 209 12.05 -28.23 -20.01
CA ARG A 209 13.25 -28.74 -19.31
C ARG A 209 14.55 -28.34 -19.97
N ASP A 210 14.52 -27.31 -20.81
CA ASP A 210 15.73 -26.78 -21.42
C ASP A 210 16.33 -25.71 -20.52
N ASN A 211 17.45 -26.04 -19.86
CA ASN A 211 18.15 -25.12 -18.97
C ASN A 211 18.84 -23.96 -19.73
N THR A 212 18.82 -23.96 -21.07
CA THR A 212 19.32 -22.83 -21.88
C THR A 212 18.26 -21.75 -22.08
N ILE A 213 16.99 -22.07 -21.85
CA ILE A 213 15.87 -21.15 -21.99
C ILE A 213 15.78 -20.26 -20.77
N ARG A 214 16.06 -18.97 -20.97
CA ARG A 214 16.13 -17.97 -19.90
C ARG A 214 15.28 -16.75 -20.20
N VAL A 215 14.60 -16.25 -19.16
CA VAL A 215 13.82 -15.00 -19.23
C VAL A 215 14.70 -13.83 -18.76
N ASP A 216 14.78 -12.75 -19.53
CA ASP A 216 15.48 -11.52 -19.12
C ASP A 216 14.68 -10.82 -18.01
N GLY A 217 15.23 -10.80 -16.79
CA GLY A 217 14.60 -10.15 -15.63
C GLY A 217 14.41 -8.65 -15.81
N GLN A 218 15.27 -7.98 -16.60
CA GLN A 218 15.11 -6.57 -16.92
C GLN A 218 13.94 -6.34 -17.88
N GLU A 219 13.72 -7.23 -18.86
CA GLU A 219 12.56 -7.15 -19.76
C GLU A 219 11.25 -7.32 -19.00
N VAL A 220 11.21 -8.24 -18.03
CA VAL A 220 10.06 -8.42 -17.13
C VAL A 220 9.84 -7.18 -16.27
N PHE A 221 10.90 -6.60 -15.71
CA PHE A 221 10.80 -5.40 -14.89
C PHE A 221 10.34 -4.17 -15.69
N ARG A 222 10.71 -4.04 -16.97
CA ARG A 222 10.23 -2.95 -17.84
C ARG A 222 8.69 -2.93 -17.97
N ILE A 223 8.02 -4.09 -17.87
CA ILE A 223 6.56 -4.17 -17.88
C ILE A 223 5.97 -3.54 -16.61
N TYR A 224 6.63 -3.75 -15.46
CA TYR A 224 6.28 -3.09 -14.21
C TYR A 224 6.45 -1.59 -14.32
N GLU A 225 7.60 -1.12 -14.82
CA GLU A 225 7.88 0.32 -14.92
C GLU A 225 6.93 1.03 -15.90
N THR A 226 6.65 0.42 -17.04
CA THR A 226 5.87 1.03 -18.12
C THR A 226 4.36 0.93 -17.89
N TYR A 227 3.89 -0.23 -17.44
CA TYR A 227 2.45 -0.54 -17.38
C TYR A 227 1.96 -0.75 -15.94
N GLY A 228 2.87 -0.91 -14.97
CA GLY A 228 2.55 -1.27 -13.59
C GLY A 228 2.42 -2.78 -13.37
N PHE A 229 2.69 -3.63 -14.35
CA PHE A 229 2.47 -5.07 -14.23
C PHE A 229 3.48 -5.72 -13.25
N PRO A 230 3.06 -6.29 -12.10
CA PRO A 230 4.00 -6.74 -11.07
C PRO A 230 4.94 -7.85 -11.56
N PRO A 231 6.26 -7.80 -11.28
CA PRO A 231 7.19 -8.86 -11.68
C PRO A 231 6.85 -10.24 -11.12
N GLU A 232 6.29 -10.30 -9.91
CA GLU A 232 5.83 -11.55 -9.28
C GLU A 232 4.64 -12.16 -10.03
N LEU A 233 3.76 -11.31 -10.58
CA LEU A 233 2.66 -11.78 -11.41
C LEU A 233 3.17 -12.31 -12.74
N SER A 234 4.16 -11.64 -13.34
CA SER A 234 4.84 -12.13 -14.55
C SER A 234 5.52 -13.47 -14.31
N GLN A 235 6.20 -13.64 -13.18
CA GLN A 235 6.83 -14.90 -12.78
C GLN A 235 5.78 -16.01 -12.64
N GLU A 236 4.67 -15.73 -11.95
CA GLU A 236 3.58 -16.69 -11.74
C GLU A 236 2.97 -17.13 -13.08
N ILE A 237 2.66 -16.17 -13.97
CA ILE A 237 2.11 -16.44 -15.31
C ILE A 237 3.09 -17.27 -16.15
N MET A 238 4.35 -16.86 -16.23
CA MET A 238 5.36 -17.57 -17.02
C MET A 238 5.57 -18.99 -16.51
N THR A 239 5.53 -19.18 -15.18
CA THR A 239 5.64 -20.51 -14.57
C THR A 239 4.45 -21.39 -14.95
N GLU A 240 3.24 -20.83 -15.00
CA GLU A 240 2.04 -21.53 -15.46
C GLU A 240 2.11 -21.90 -16.96
N TRP A 241 2.79 -21.09 -17.77
CA TRP A 241 3.13 -21.40 -19.16
C TRP A 241 4.34 -22.33 -19.32
N GLY A 242 4.90 -22.85 -18.23
CA GLY A 242 6.00 -23.81 -18.28
C GLY A 242 7.40 -23.22 -18.31
N LEU A 243 7.53 -21.89 -18.28
CA LEU A 243 8.80 -21.16 -18.18
C LEU A 243 9.10 -20.76 -16.74
N ARG A 244 10.14 -21.35 -16.15
CA ARG A 244 10.60 -20.98 -14.81
C ARG A 244 11.63 -19.87 -14.89
N PHE A 245 11.51 -18.90 -13.99
CA PHE A 245 12.57 -17.92 -13.79
C PHE A 245 13.69 -18.62 -13.03
N ASP A 246 14.89 -18.61 -13.60
CA ASP A 246 16.07 -19.11 -12.92
C ASP A 246 16.50 -18.12 -11.80
N ASP A 247 17.46 -18.55 -10.97
CA ASP A 247 17.95 -17.73 -9.86
C ASP A 247 18.53 -16.39 -10.33
N GLN A 248 19.09 -16.36 -11.54
CA GLN A 248 19.68 -15.16 -12.12
C GLN A 248 18.61 -14.18 -12.61
N THR A 249 17.56 -14.64 -13.29
CA THR A 249 16.36 -13.86 -13.64
C THR A 249 15.73 -13.27 -12.37
N MET A 250 15.61 -14.08 -11.31
CA MET A 250 15.06 -13.62 -10.03
C MET A 250 15.93 -12.56 -9.37
N LYS A 251 17.27 -12.72 -9.44
CA LYS A 251 18.22 -11.72 -8.95
C LYS A 251 18.12 -10.42 -9.75
N GLU A 252 18.04 -10.48 -11.06
CA GLU A 252 17.90 -9.32 -11.94
C GLU A 252 16.61 -8.54 -11.69
N CYS A 253 15.48 -9.23 -11.55
CA CYS A 253 14.21 -8.61 -11.15
C CYS A 253 14.33 -7.91 -9.79
N LYS A 254 14.95 -8.55 -8.80
CA LYS A 254 15.16 -7.98 -7.46
C LYS A 254 16.10 -6.78 -7.49
N GLU A 255 17.19 -6.84 -8.24
CA GLU A 255 18.14 -5.74 -8.38
C GLU A 255 17.52 -4.54 -9.11
N ALA A 256 16.77 -4.79 -10.18
CA ALA A 256 16.03 -3.75 -10.90
C ALA A 256 14.97 -3.11 -9.99
N PHE A 257 14.23 -3.91 -9.24
CA PHE A 257 13.26 -3.43 -8.26
C PHE A 257 13.93 -2.64 -7.12
N LYS A 258 15.07 -3.12 -6.60
CA LYS A 258 15.83 -2.42 -5.56
C LYS A 258 16.35 -1.08 -6.06
N LYS A 259 16.92 -1.01 -7.26
CA LYS A 259 17.34 0.26 -7.88
C LYS A 259 16.15 1.21 -8.06
N HIS A 260 15.01 0.71 -8.52
CA HIS A 260 13.79 1.52 -8.64
C HIS A 260 13.27 2.00 -7.29
N GLN A 261 13.33 1.16 -6.26
CA GLN A 261 13.00 1.53 -4.88
C GLN A 261 14.00 2.55 -4.32
N GLU A 262 15.29 2.42 -4.58
CA GLU A 262 16.33 3.35 -4.15
C GLU A 262 16.17 4.72 -4.83
N VAL A 263 15.90 4.76 -6.14
CA VAL A 263 15.56 6.01 -6.85
C VAL A 263 14.27 6.62 -6.27
N SER A 264 13.26 5.79 -6.01
CA SER A 264 12.01 6.23 -5.38
C SER A 264 12.21 6.70 -3.93
N ARG A 265 13.13 6.07 -3.18
CA ARG A 265 13.49 6.38 -1.79
C ARG A 265 14.37 7.61 -1.69
N ALA A 266 15.33 7.83 -2.58
CA ALA A 266 16.08 9.08 -2.68
C ALA A 266 15.12 10.26 -2.99
N GLY A 267 14.08 9.98 -3.78
CA GLY A 267 12.95 10.91 -3.95
C GLY A 267 12.07 11.04 -2.69
N ALA A 268 12.00 10.01 -1.83
CA ALA A 268 11.14 9.94 -0.65
C ALA A 268 11.80 10.35 0.69
N GLU A 269 13.12 10.34 0.81
CA GLU A 269 13.85 11.05 1.88
C GLU A 269 13.66 12.55 1.72
N LYS A 270 13.59 13.02 0.46
CA LYS A 270 13.02 14.33 0.13
C LYS A 270 11.49 14.37 0.24
N LYS A 271 10.76 13.30 0.58
CA LYS A 271 9.28 13.32 0.77
C LYS A 271 8.83 13.63 2.18
N PHE A 272 9.69 13.47 3.17
CA PHE A 272 9.40 13.78 4.58
C PHE A 272 10.58 14.51 5.20
N GLY A 273 11.03 15.55 4.52
CA GLY A 273 11.97 16.51 5.08
C GLY A 273 11.20 17.57 5.85
N GLY A 274 10.91 17.31 7.12
CA GLY A 274 10.89 18.42 8.08
C GLY A 274 12.23 19.14 7.98
N ILE A 275 12.24 20.46 8.18
CA ILE A 275 13.40 21.34 8.03
C ILE A 275 14.66 20.58 8.44
N GLY A 276 15.52 20.24 7.47
CA GLY A 276 16.79 19.55 7.75
C GLY A 276 17.59 20.33 8.77
N LYS A 277 18.66 19.75 9.33
CA LYS A 277 19.45 20.32 10.45
C LYS A 277 20.04 21.73 10.21
N GLU A 278 19.78 22.37 9.08
CA GLU A 278 20.10 23.76 8.75
C GLU A 278 18.81 24.56 8.51
N ALA A 279 18.12 24.94 9.59
CA ALA A 279 16.97 25.84 9.53
C ALA A 279 17.44 27.27 9.24
N ASN A 280 17.21 27.77 8.03
CA ASN A 280 17.34 29.19 7.72
C ASN A 280 15.98 29.90 7.89
N TYR A 281 16.00 31.22 8.05
CA TYR A 281 14.77 32.01 8.30
C TYR A 281 13.68 31.80 7.25
N THR A 282 14.05 31.56 5.99
CA THR A 282 13.12 31.30 4.89
C THR A 282 12.42 29.95 5.02
N THR A 283 13.13 28.89 5.41
CA THR A 283 12.53 27.56 5.64
C THR A 283 11.50 27.57 6.76
N VAL A 284 11.73 28.38 7.80
CA VAL A 284 10.79 28.57 8.92
C VAL A 284 9.46 29.18 8.46
N LYS A 285 9.51 30.18 7.57
CA LYS A 285 8.30 30.80 6.98
C LYS A 285 7.54 29.83 6.09
N LEU A 286 8.26 29.11 5.21
CA LEU A 286 7.66 28.11 4.32
C LEU A 286 7.02 26.95 5.09
N HIS A 287 7.50 26.66 6.29
CA HIS A 287 6.91 25.67 7.16
C HIS A 287 5.57 26.12 7.75
N THR A 288 5.48 27.36 8.23
CA THR A 288 4.18 27.97 8.60
C THR A 288 3.23 28.03 7.40
N ALA A 289 3.73 28.39 6.21
CA ALA A 289 2.93 28.41 4.99
C ALA A 289 2.38 27.02 4.63
N THR A 290 3.13 25.94 4.92
CA THR A 290 2.67 24.57 4.70
C THR A 290 1.45 24.22 5.55
N HIS A 291 1.41 24.65 6.81
CA HIS A 291 0.25 24.44 7.71
C HIS A 291 -0.98 25.23 7.22
N LEU A 292 -0.78 26.48 6.78
CA LEU A 292 -1.85 27.29 6.19
C LEU A 292 -2.41 26.65 4.92
N LEU A 293 -1.53 26.19 4.03
CA LEU A 293 -1.90 25.49 2.80
C LEU A 293 -2.69 24.21 3.11
N HIS A 294 -2.25 23.43 4.08
CA HIS A 294 -2.91 22.18 4.44
C HIS A 294 -4.35 22.43 4.94
N GLN A 295 -4.52 23.38 5.85
CA GLN A 295 -5.84 23.74 6.33
C GLN A 295 -6.72 24.31 5.21
N ALA A 296 -6.17 25.17 4.35
CA ALA A 296 -6.90 25.73 3.21
C ALA A 296 -7.37 24.63 2.24
N LEU A 297 -6.53 23.63 1.96
CA LEU A 297 -6.92 22.46 1.17
C LEU A 297 -8.08 21.70 1.81
N ARG A 298 -8.06 21.53 3.14
CA ARG A 298 -9.13 20.84 3.88
C ARG A 298 -10.45 21.60 3.87
N GLU A 299 -10.41 22.92 3.94
CA GLU A 299 -11.62 23.77 3.87
C GLU A 299 -12.22 23.82 2.46
N VAL A 300 -11.38 23.91 1.42
CA VAL A 300 -11.85 24.05 0.04
C VAL A 300 -12.22 22.70 -0.58
N LEU A 301 -11.40 21.66 -0.37
CA LEU A 301 -11.59 20.36 -1.02
C LEU A 301 -12.33 19.36 -0.11
N GLY A 302 -12.16 19.44 1.21
CA GLY A 302 -12.84 18.58 2.18
C GLY A 302 -11.92 17.87 3.18
N SER A 303 -12.53 17.23 4.18
CA SER A 303 -11.81 16.63 5.33
C SER A 303 -11.03 15.35 5.00
N HIS A 304 -11.22 14.76 3.81
CA HIS A 304 -10.45 13.61 3.31
C HIS A 304 -9.01 13.95 2.93
N ILE A 305 -8.67 15.24 2.81
CA ILE A 305 -7.30 15.69 2.53
C ILE A 305 -6.41 15.32 3.72
N ARG A 306 -5.43 14.46 3.47
CA ARG A 306 -4.39 14.04 4.40
C ARG A 306 -3.03 14.30 3.77
N GLN A 307 -2.05 14.68 4.57
CA GLN A 307 -0.67 14.83 4.13
C GLN A 307 -0.07 13.47 3.75
N MET A 308 0.40 13.36 2.51
CA MET A 308 1.07 12.17 1.95
C MET A 308 2.58 12.36 1.80
N GLY A 309 3.08 13.59 1.97
CA GLY A 309 4.48 13.97 1.90
C GLY A 309 4.66 15.49 1.97
N SER A 310 5.77 15.96 2.52
CA SER A 310 6.17 17.37 2.52
C SER A 310 7.69 17.53 2.37
N ASP A 311 8.10 18.57 1.67
CA ASP A 311 9.50 18.95 1.44
C ASP A 311 9.63 20.46 1.40
N ILE A 312 10.49 21.00 2.25
CA ILE A 312 10.73 22.44 2.34
C ILE A 312 12.21 22.68 2.09
N THR A 313 12.50 23.54 1.12
CA THR A 313 13.84 24.06 0.86
C THR A 313 13.88 25.56 1.12
N ALA A 314 15.04 26.19 0.97
CA ALA A 314 15.16 27.64 1.08
C ALA A 314 14.36 28.42 0.01
N GLU A 315 13.98 27.76 -1.08
CA GLU A 315 13.38 28.40 -2.26
C GLU A 315 11.89 28.06 -2.44
N ARG A 316 11.44 26.89 -1.95
CA ARG A 316 10.08 26.41 -2.19
C ARG A 316 9.60 25.43 -1.13
N LEU A 317 8.28 25.28 -1.04
CA LEU A 317 7.65 24.13 -0.42
C LEU A 317 7.03 23.20 -1.46
N ARG A 318 6.97 21.91 -1.15
CA ARG A 318 6.23 20.90 -1.89
C ARG A 318 5.36 20.13 -0.92
N PHE A 319 4.07 20.10 -1.19
CA PHE A 319 3.09 19.43 -0.36
C PHE A 319 2.34 18.37 -1.18
N ASP A 320 2.43 17.12 -0.76
CA ASP A 320 1.75 15.98 -1.37
C ASP A 320 0.56 15.61 -0.48
N PHE A 321 -0.63 15.45 -1.06
CA PHE A 321 -1.87 15.23 -0.31
C PHE A 321 -2.82 14.24 -0.98
N SER A 322 -3.68 13.60 -0.17
CA SER A 322 -4.64 12.59 -0.65
C SER A 322 -5.79 13.25 -1.39
N HIS A 323 -5.75 13.20 -2.72
CA HIS A 323 -6.82 13.66 -3.57
C HIS A 323 -6.78 12.92 -4.91
N SER A 324 -7.93 12.47 -5.39
CA SER A 324 -8.02 11.60 -6.56
C SER A 324 -8.11 12.36 -7.88
N GLN A 325 -8.66 13.58 -7.84
CA GLN A 325 -8.96 14.42 -9.00
C GLN A 325 -7.91 15.52 -9.17
N LYS A 326 -7.80 16.05 -10.40
CA LYS A 326 -7.00 17.24 -10.66
C LYS A 326 -7.78 18.45 -10.17
N MET A 327 -7.11 19.36 -9.46
CA MET A 327 -7.73 20.60 -9.00
C MET A 327 -8.05 21.50 -10.19
N THR A 328 -9.21 22.13 -10.13
CA THR A 328 -9.61 23.20 -11.05
C THR A 328 -8.81 24.47 -10.76
N GLU A 329 -8.70 25.35 -11.76
CA GLU A 329 -8.03 26.64 -11.59
C GLU A 329 -8.73 27.49 -10.51
N GLU A 330 -10.05 27.38 -10.39
CA GLU A 330 -10.83 28.05 -9.35
C GLU A 330 -10.50 27.54 -7.93
N GLU A 331 -10.36 26.22 -7.75
CA GLU A 331 -9.97 25.64 -6.46
C GLU A 331 -8.56 26.08 -6.07
N ILE A 332 -7.61 26.02 -7.02
CA ILE A 332 -6.23 26.47 -6.80
C ILE A 332 -6.23 27.94 -6.36
N LYS A 333 -6.96 28.80 -7.08
CA LYS A 333 -7.07 30.22 -6.75
C LYS A 333 -7.71 30.46 -5.38
N LYS A 334 -8.80 29.76 -5.05
CA LYS A 334 -9.45 29.87 -3.74
C LYS A 334 -8.52 29.50 -2.59
N ILE A 335 -7.72 28.46 -2.76
CA ILE A 335 -6.74 28.02 -1.75
C ILE A 335 -5.63 29.06 -1.59
N GLU A 336 -5.07 29.56 -2.70
CA GLU A 336 -4.05 30.61 -2.67
C GLU A 336 -4.58 31.90 -2.02
N ASP A 337 -5.78 32.34 -2.39
CA ASP A 337 -6.45 33.51 -1.84
C ASP A 337 -6.68 33.35 -0.33
N LEU A 338 -7.12 32.18 0.12
CA LEU A 338 -7.37 31.89 1.53
C LEU A 338 -6.07 31.90 2.35
N VAL A 339 -4.99 31.31 1.85
CA VAL A 339 -3.67 31.36 2.54
C VAL A 339 -3.19 32.80 2.66
N ASN A 340 -3.26 33.58 1.57
CA ASN A 340 -2.88 35.00 1.58
C ASN A 340 -3.76 35.85 2.50
N GLN A 341 -5.06 35.55 2.56
CA GLN A 341 -5.95 36.19 3.52
C GLN A 341 -5.47 35.95 4.96
N LYS A 342 -5.14 34.70 5.31
CA LYS A 342 -4.63 34.37 6.66
C LYS A 342 -3.27 34.96 6.96
N ILE A 343 -2.44 35.19 5.94
CA ILE A 343 -1.20 35.95 6.08
C ILE A 343 -1.48 37.42 6.41
N LYS A 344 -2.41 38.06 5.69
CA LYS A 344 -2.81 39.46 5.93
C LYS A 344 -3.48 39.69 7.28
N GLU A 345 -4.18 38.68 7.81
CA GLU A 345 -4.81 38.72 9.14
C GLU A 345 -3.78 38.73 10.30
N ASP A 346 -2.48 38.51 10.03
CA ASP A 346 -1.40 38.60 11.01
C ASP A 346 -1.65 37.74 12.27
N LEU A 347 -2.02 36.47 12.05
CA LEU A 347 -2.38 35.54 13.10
C LEU A 347 -1.13 35.11 13.89
N GLU A 348 -1.29 35.00 15.21
CA GLU A 348 -0.26 34.47 16.10
C GLU A 348 -0.11 32.95 15.92
N VAL A 349 1.14 32.49 15.87
CA VAL A 349 1.52 31.08 15.85
C VAL A 349 1.98 30.67 17.25
N LYS A 350 1.19 29.84 17.91
CA LYS A 350 1.46 29.35 19.27
C LYS A 350 2.04 27.94 19.25
N LYS A 351 3.08 27.73 20.06
CA LYS A 351 3.68 26.42 20.33
C LYS A 351 3.26 25.97 21.73
N GLU A 352 2.68 24.77 21.84
CA GLU A 352 2.31 24.17 23.12
C GLU A 352 2.81 22.73 23.19
N GLU A 353 3.33 22.31 24.35
CA GLU A 353 3.73 20.93 24.61
C GLU A 353 2.66 20.26 25.46
N MET A 354 2.21 19.08 25.03
CA MET A 354 1.15 18.34 25.69
C MET A 354 1.24 16.84 25.37
N THR A 355 0.48 16.03 26.10
CA THR A 355 0.38 14.60 25.80
C THR A 355 -0.31 14.38 24.45
N TYR A 356 0.07 13.31 23.74
CA TYR A 356 -0.55 12.92 22.47
C TYR A 356 -2.08 12.84 22.55
N GLN A 357 -2.63 12.30 23.66
CA GLN A 357 -4.08 12.21 23.85
C GLN A 357 -4.75 13.60 23.91
N LYS A 358 -4.21 14.52 24.74
CA LYS A 358 -4.70 15.91 24.79
C LYS A 358 -4.64 16.62 23.43
N ALA A 359 -3.61 16.36 22.63
CA ALA A 359 -3.50 16.91 21.29
C ALA A 359 -4.66 16.44 20.38
N LEU A 360 -5.03 15.16 20.47
CA LEU A 360 -6.19 14.62 19.76
C LEU A 360 -7.51 15.21 20.28
N ASP A 361 -7.64 15.39 21.59
CA ASP A 361 -8.86 15.92 22.21
C ASP A 361 -9.16 17.36 21.75
N ILE A 362 -8.12 18.17 21.52
CA ILE A 362 -8.26 19.52 20.93
C ILE A 362 -8.35 19.53 19.40
N ARG A 363 -8.50 18.34 18.79
CA ARG A 363 -8.60 18.09 17.34
C ARG A 363 -7.38 18.56 16.55
N ALA A 364 -6.18 18.51 17.14
CA ALA A 364 -4.96 18.72 16.38
C ALA A 364 -4.77 17.60 15.36
N LEU A 365 -4.38 17.95 14.14
CA LEU A 365 -4.14 16.96 13.10
C LEU A 365 -2.86 16.17 13.42
N ALA A 366 -2.98 14.84 13.33
CA ALA A 366 -1.91 13.88 13.58
C ALA A 366 -1.84 12.90 12.41
N PHE A 367 -0.69 12.80 11.74
CA PHE A 367 -0.60 12.05 10.47
C PHE A 367 0.13 10.71 10.60
N PHE A 368 1.07 10.59 11.54
CA PHE A 368 1.88 9.38 11.74
C PHE A 368 1.78 8.87 13.18
N LYS A 369 0.63 8.31 13.54
CA LYS A 369 0.31 7.84 14.91
C LYS A 369 1.42 6.97 15.51
N GLU A 370 2.01 6.07 14.71
CA GLU A 370 3.08 5.14 15.12
C GLU A 370 4.42 5.82 15.46
N ARG A 371 4.60 7.10 15.10
CA ARG A 371 5.88 7.82 15.25
C ARG A 371 5.89 8.86 16.36
N TYR A 372 4.75 9.14 16.99
CA TYR A 372 4.68 10.18 18.01
C TYR A 372 5.07 9.64 19.40
N PRO A 373 5.94 10.34 20.15
CA PRO A 373 6.18 10.04 21.55
C PRO A 373 4.93 10.36 22.40
N GLN A 374 4.95 9.97 23.68
CA GLN A 374 3.84 10.25 24.61
C GLN A 374 3.58 11.76 24.76
N GLU A 375 4.64 12.56 24.74
CA GLU A 375 4.57 14.02 24.69
C GLU A 375 4.86 14.52 23.28
N VAL A 376 4.08 15.49 22.83
CA VAL A 376 4.16 16.05 21.49
C VAL A 376 4.09 17.58 21.54
N THR A 377 4.65 18.21 20.51
CA THR A 377 4.49 19.65 20.28
C THR A 377 3.34 19.89 19.30
N VAL A 378 2.41 20.76 19.68
CA VAL A 378 1.32 21.24 18.82
C VAL A 378 1.60 22.68 18.44
N TYR A 379 1.52 22.97 17.14
CA TYR A 379 1.53 24.33 16.62
C TYR A 379 0.11 24.73 16.21
N SER A 380 -0.36 25.85 16.74
CA SER A 380 -1.67 26.43 16.43
C SER A 380 -1.49 27.79 15.76
N VAL A 381 -2.11 27.99 14.59
CA VAL A 381 -2.23 29.30 13.96
C VAL A 381 -3.61 29.86 14.31
N ASN A 382 -3.69 30.52 15.46
CA ASN A 382 -4.93 30.92 16.10
C ASN A 382 -5.98 29.77 16.08
N SER A 383 -7.19 30.02 15.57
CA SER A 383 -8.25 29.02 15.40
C SER A 383 -8.27 28.35 14.02
N PHE A 384 -7.37 28.72 13.12
CA PHE A 384 -7.41 28.28 11.71
C PHE A 384 -6.80 26.88 11.55
N SER A 385 -5.55 26.69 11.97
CA SER A 385 -4.84 25.40 11.87
C SER A 385 -4.30 24.97 13.23
N LYS A 386 -4.35 23.66 13.50
CA LYS A 386 -3.73 23.00 14.66
C LYS A 386 -3.13 21.67 14.23
N GLU A 387 -1.81 21.53 14.34
CA GLU A 387 -1.10 20.34 13.85
C GLU A 387 0.00 19.92 14.82
N ILE A 388 0.18 18.61 14.99
CA ILE A 388 1.32 18.06 15.73
C ILE A 388 2.56 18.17 14.86
N CYS A 389 3.53 19.01 15.26
CA CYS A 389 4.73 19.27 14.49
C CYS A 389 5.93 19.60 15.37
N ALA A 390 7.12 19.14 14.97
CA ALA A 390 8.37 19.30 15.72
C ALA A 390 9.37 20.30 15.09
N GLY A 391 9.08 20.81 13.88
CA GLY A 391 9.95 21.78 13.21
C GLY A 391 9.66 23.23 13.64
N PRO A 392 10.58 24.18 13.42
CA PRO A 392 10.38 25.58 13.76
C PRO A 392 9.35 26.27 12.84
N HIS A 393 8.65 27.28 13.38
CA HIS A 393 7.64 28.10 12.69
C HIS A 393 7.89 29.59 12.91
N ALA A 394 7.39 30.42 11.99
CA ALA A 394 7.33 31.87 12.17
C ALA A 394 6.41 32.20 13.36
N LYS A 395 6.62 33.35 14.01
CA LYS A 395 5.81 33.74 15.18
C LYS A 395 4.46 34.30 14.77
N ARG A 396 4.39 34.98 13.63
CA ARG A 396 3.14 35.51 13.06
C ARG A 396 3.02 35.24 11.57
N THR A 397 1.79 35.14 11.07
CA THR A 397 1.55 34.86 9.65
C THR A 397 1.96 36.03 8.74
N SER A 398 1.96 37.28 9.23
CA SER A 398 2.41 38.45 8.46
C SER A 398 3.90 38.38 8.06
N GLU A 399 4.72 37.62 8.79
CA GLU A 399 6.13 37.43 8.46
C GLU A 399 6.33 36.68 7.15
N LEU A 400 5.32 35.97 6.64
CA LEU A 400 5.45 35.08 5.48
C LEU A 400 5.56 35.84 4.16
N GLY A 401 5.15 37.10 4.07
CA GLY A 401 5.09 37.84 2.81
C GLY A 401 3.82 37.51 2.04
N SER A 402 3.94 37.04 0.81
CA SER A 402 2.82 36.56 -0.02
C SER A 402 3.03 35.12 -0.46
N PHE A 403 1.96 34.35 -0.55
CA PHE A 403 2.00 32.93 -0.89
C PHE A 403 1.52 32.69 -2.31
N LYS A 404 2.22 31.81 -3.05
CA LYS A 404 1.89 31.53 -4.44
C LYS A 404 2.10 30.08 -4.81
N ILE A 405 1.07 29.47 -5.41
CA ILE A 405 1.10 28.12 -5.96
C ILE A 405 1.69 28.20 -7.37
N ILE A 406 2.87 27.60 -7.54
CA ILE A 406 3.57 27.58 -8.83
C ILE A 406 3.06 26.45 -9.71
N LYS A 407 2.76 25.30 -9.11
CA LYS A 407 2.35 24.11 -9.86
C LYS A 407 1.53 23.16 -9.02
N GLU A 408 0.51 22.59 -9.65
CA GLU A 408 -0.26 21.46 -9.14
C GLU A 408 -0.16 20.30 -10.14
N GLU A 409 0.19 19.10 -9.67
CA GLU A 409 0.36 17.91 -10.52
C GLU A 409 0.03 16.60 -9.81
N SER A 410 -0.21 15.55 -10.60
CA SER A 410 -0.34 14.19 -10.06
C SER A 410 1.01 13.68 -9.55
N SER A 411 1.05 13.18 -8.31
CA SER A 411 2.25 12.57 -7.71
C SER A 411 2.11 11.06 -7.45
N GLY A 412 1.01 10.46 -7.90
CA GLY A 412 0.71 9.05 -7.72
C GLY A 412 -0.79 8.77 -7.82
N ALA A 413 -1.18 7.49 -7.76
CA ALA A 413 -2.58 7.14 -7.70
C ALA A 413 -3.21 7.68 -6.41
N GLY A 414 -4.22 8.56 -6.52
CA GLY A 414 -4.88 9.15 -5.35
C GLY A 414 -4.07 10.22 -4.60
N VAL A 415 -2.94 10.67 -5.16
CA VAL A 415 -2.07 11.68 -4.53
C VAL A 415 -1.80 12.82 -5.50
N ARG A 416 -2.10 14.05 -5.07
CA ARG A 416 -1.78 15.29 -5.77
C ARG A 416 -0.61 15.99 -5.08
N ARG A 417 0.07 16.87 -5.80
CA ARG A 417 1.23 17.61 -5.33
C ARG A 417 1.12 19.07 -5.71
N ILE A 418 1.29 19.94 -4.72
CA ILE A 418 1.47 21.37 -4.90
C ILE A 418 2.94 21.73 -4.68
N ARG A 419 3.49 22.58 -5.55
CA ARG A 419 4.70 23.35 -5.30
C ARG A 419 4.34 24.81 -5.15
N ALA A 420 4.81 25.44 -4.10
CA ALA A 420 4.53 26.84 -3.78
C ALA A 420 5.76 27.55 -3.24
N ILE A 421 5.73 28.88 -3.31
CA ILE A 421 6.78 29.77 -2.82
C ILE A 421 6.19 30.87 -1.94
N LEU A 422 7.08 31.60 -1.27
CA LEU A 422 6.76 32.87 -0.63
C LEU A 422 7.47 34.00 -1.40
N GLU A 423 6.75 35.07 -1.70
CA GLU A 423 7.23 36.30 -2.38
C GLU A 423 7.21 37.50 -1.43
#